data_AF-A0A5C5VJ45-F1
#
_entry.id   AF-A0A5C5VJ45-F1
#
_cell.length_a   1.000
_cell.length_b   1.000
_cell.length_c   1.000
_cell.angle_alpha   90.00
_cell.angle_beta   90.00
_cell.angle_gamma   90.00
#
_symmetry.space_group_name_H-M   'P 1'
#
loop_
_entity.id
_entity.type
_entity.pdbx_description
1 polymer ?
#
loop_
_entity_poly.entity_id
_entity_poly.type
_entity_poly.pdbx_seq_one_letter_code
_entity_poly.pdbx_strand_id
1 'polypeptide(L)'
;MAYRIENCDWAFEFQCPLGWERLVKTDKNGVRVCDVCLKEVIRCSNDAEIGEHAAMGHCVAISVGESDDEETGEYFLGLILPVDD
;
A
#
# COMPACT_ATOMS: atom_id res chain seq x y z
N MET A 1 22.94 4.85 23.11
CA MET A 1 23.03 3.73 22.17
C MET A 1 21.72 3.72 21.39
N ALA A 2 21.73 4.18 20.14
CA ALA A 2 20.55 4.21 19.29
C ALA A 2 20.48 2.87 18.53
N TYR A 3 19.47 2.08 18.84
CA TYR A 3 19.20 0.83 18.14
C TYR A 3 18.60 1.17 16.78
N ARG A 4 19.37 0.95 15.71
CA ARG A 4 18.88 1.09 14.33
C ARG A 4 18.22 -0.23 13.97
N ILE A 5 16.89 -0.22 13.86
CA ILE A 5 16.14 -1.35 13.28
C ILE A 5 16.31 -1.22 11.78
N GLU A 6 17.31 -1.89 11.23
CA GLU A 6 17.51 -2.00 9.79
C GLU A 6 16.76 -3.25 9.31
N ASN A 7 15.48 -3.12 8.90
CA ASN A 7 14.78 -4.15 8.12
C ASN A 7 13.43 -3.72 7.51
N CYS A 8 13.31 -2.50 7.02
CA CYS A 8 12.20 -2.16 6.12
C CYS A 8 12.77 -1.37 4.94
N ASP A 9 12.92 -2.03 3.79
CA ASP A 9 13.26 -1.40 2.49
C ASP A 9 12.23 -0.34 2.05
N TRP A 10 11.07 -0.29 2.72
CA TRP A 10 10.04 0.72 2.54
C TRP A 10 9.32 0.97 3.86
N ALA A 11 9.09 2.24 4.20
CA ALA A 11 8.28 2.64 5.35
C ALA A 11 6.97 3.25 4.84
N PHE A 12 5.85 2.86 5.45
CA PHE A 12 4.62 3.63 5.29
C PHE A 12 4.82 4.99 5.97
N GLU A 13 4.89 6.05 5.18
CA GLU A 13 4.79 7.41 5.73
C GLU A 13 3.42 7.61 6.36
N PHE A 14 2.39 7.06 5.73
CA PHE A 14 1.03 7.14 6.20
C PHE A 14 0.30 5.82 6.00
N GLN A 15 -0.08 5.17 7.09
CA GLN A 15 -0.99 4.03 7.05
C GLN A 15 -2.45 4.53 7.01
N CYS A 16 -3.15 4.21 5.94
CA CYS A 16 -4.55 4.52 5.77
C CYS A 16 -5.38 3.65 6.74
N PRO A 17 -6.27 4.25 7.56
CA PRO A 17 -7.14 3.50 8.47
C PRO A 17 -8.32 2.81 7.75
N LEU A 18 -8.48 3.04 6.45
CA LEU A 18 -9.52 2.39 5.64
C LEU A 18 -9.05 1.01 5.19
N GLY A 19 -9.99 0.11 4.95
CA GLY A 19 -9.73 -1.18 4.30
C GLY A 19 -9.93 -1.09 2.80
N TRP A 20 -9.29 -1.99 2.04
CA TRP A 20 -9.39 -2.05 0.57
C TRP A 20 -10.83 -2.09 0.08
N GLU A 21 -11.67 -2.82 0.82
CA GLU A 21 -13.10 -2.97 0.54
C GLU A 21 -13.88 -1.66 0.64
N ARG A 22 -13.44 -0.70 1.47
CA ARG A 22 -14.09 0.61 1.65
C ARG A 22 -13.79 1.59 0.54
N LEU A 23 -12.74 1.35 -0.24
CA LEU A 23 -12.33 2.23 -1.33
C LEU A 23 -13.29 2.12 -2.53
N VAL A 24 -13.43 3.22 -3.26
CA VAL A 24 -14.26 3.29 -4.45
C VAL A 24 -13.59 2.50 -5.57
N LYS A 25 -14.28 1.46 -6.07
CA LYS A 25 -13.83 0.69 -7.22
C LYS A 25 -13.82 1.58 -8.47
N THR A 26 -12.76 1.48 -9.25
CA THR A 26 -12.67 2.14 -10.56
C THR A 26 -12.92 1.15 -11.69
N ASP A 27 -12.96 1.62 -12.93
CA ASP A 27 -12.99 0.78 -14.13
C ASP A 27 -11.76 -0.15 -14.26
N LYS A 28 -10.65 0.16 -13.57
CA LYS A 28 -9.43 -0.65 -13.59
C LYS A 28 -9.44 -1.65 -12.43
N ASN A 29 -9.30 -2.93 -12.77
CA ASN A 29 -9.15 -3.98 -11.78
C ASN A 29 -7.84 -3.80 -11.00
N GLY A 30 -7.90 -3.84 -9.67
CA GLY A 30 -6.73 -3.58 -8.83
C GLY A 30 -6.39 -2.10 -8.63
N VAL A 31 -7.20 -1.16 -9.14
CA VAL A 31 -7.09 0.27 -8.82
C VAL A 31 -8.37 0.75 -8.17
N ARG A 32 -8.22 1.36 -7.01
CA ARG A 32 -9.34 1.98 -6.29
C ARG A 32 -8.99 3.41 -5.93
N VAL A 33 -10.00 4.22 -5.65
CA VAL A 33 -9.80 5.61 -5.19
C VAL A 33 -10.27 5.70 -3.75
N CYS A 34 -9.44 6.32 -2.91
CA CYS A 34 -9.83 6.67 -1.56
C CYS A 34 -10.71 7.92 -1.60
N ASP A 35 -11.94 7.84 -1.11
CA ASP A 35 -12.85 8.99 -1.05
C ASP A 35 -12.42 10.02 0.02
N VAL A 36 -11.57 9.62 0.98
CA VAL A 36 -11.11 10.47 2.09
C VAL A 36 -9.92 11.33 1.68
N CYS A 37 -8.86 10.72 1.11
CA CYS A 37 -7.66 11.46 0.67
C CYS A 37 -7.67 11.79 -0.82
N LEU A 38 -8.68 11.33 -1.57
CA LEU A 38 -8.84 11.54 -3.01
C LEU A 38 -7.64 11.08 -3.84
N LYS A 39 -6.86 10.12 -3.32
CA LYS A 39 -5.72 9.51 -4.01
C LYS A 39 -6.10 8.16 -4.60
N GLU A 40 -5.47 7.84 -5.73
CA GLU A 40 -5.50 6.52 -6.31
C GLU A 40 -4.68 5.55 -5.44
N VAL A 41 -5.30 4.43 -5.15
CA VAL A 41 -4.76 3.31 -4.40
C VAL A 41 -4.60 2.14 -5.37
N ILE A 42 -3.35 1.77 -5.63
CA ILE A 42 -3.01 0.67 -6.51
C ILE A 42 -2.72 -0.57 -5.67
N ARG A 43 -3.37 -1.68 -5.99
CA ARG A 43 -3.02 -2.98 -5.42
C ARG A 43 -1.72 -3.47 -6.05
N CYS A 44 -0.67 -3.52 -5.26
CA CYS A 44 0.63 -4.05 -5.66
C CYS A 44 0.81 -5.44 -5.06
N SER A 45 1.32 -6.36 -5.86
CA SER A 45 1.59 -7.73 -5.39
C SER A 45 3.08 -7.97 -5.10
N ASN A 46 3.94 -7.09 -5.60
CA ASN A 46 5.39 -7.19 -5.49
C ASN A 46 6.01 -5.84 -5.08
N ASP A 47 7.16 -5.90 -4.40
CA ASP A 47 7.92 -4.71 -3.96
C ASP A 47 8.34 -3.78 -5.11
N ALA A 48 8.56 -4.33 -6.32
CA ALA A 48 8.88 -3.51 -7.49
C ALA A 48 7.74 -2.54 -7.85
N GLU A 49 6.49 -3.04 -7.90
CA GLU A 49 5.32 -2.19 -8.17
C GLU A 49 5.14 -1.17 -7.05
N ILE A 50 5.36 -1.58 -5.80
CA ILE A 50 5.30 -0.70 -4.63
C ILE A 50 6.27 0.47 -4.80
N GLY A 51 7.53 0.19 -5.16
CA GLY A 51 8.57 1.20 -5.37
C GLY A 51 8.24 2.17 -6.50
N GLU A 52 7.76 1.68 -7.64
CA GLU A 52 7.36 2.54 -8.76
C GLU A 52 6.20 3.47 -8.37
N HIS A 53 5.19 2.94 -7.70
CA HIS A 53 4.03 3.74 -7.27
C HIS A 53 4.36 4.69 -6.11
N ALA A 54 5.23 4.28 -5.18
CA ALA A 54 5.76 5.14 -4.12
C ALA A 54 6.55 6.33 -4.68
N ALA A 55 7.40 6.09 -5.68
CA ALA A 55 8.14 7.17 -6.36
C ALA A 55 7.22 8.19 -7.05
N MET A 56 6.03 7.77 -7.49
CA MET A 56 5.00 8.66 -8.03
C MET A 56 4.12 9.31 -6.96
N GLY A 57 4.29 8.97 -5.67
CA GLY A 57 3.47 9.47 -4.57
C GLY A 57 2.04 8.91 -4.56
N HIS A 58 1.84 7.73 -5.13
CA HIS A 58 0.56 7.03 -5.12
C HIS A 58 0.41 6.16 -3.87
N CYS A 59 -0.83 5.95 -3.43
CA CYS A 59 -1.09 5.02 -2.35
C CYS A 59 -1.02 3.58 -2.88
N VAL A 60 -0.45 2.67 -2.10
CA VAL A 60 -0.38 1.26 -2.46
C VAL A 60 -1.18 0.41 -1.49
N ALA A 61 -1.73 -0.68 -1.99
CA ALA A 61 -2.42 -1.73 -1.25
C ALA A 61 -1.59 -3.01 -1.33
N ILE A 62 -1.15 -3.50 -0.18
CA ILE A 62 -0.30 -4.69 -0.05
C ILE A 62 -1.11 -5.76 0.66
N SER A 63 -1.26 -6.94 0.04
CA SER A 63 -1.90 -8.08 0.68
C SER A 63 -0.95 -8.72 1.69
N VAL A 64 -1.38 -8.81 2.95
CA VAL A 64 -0.66 -9.50 4.02
C VAL A 64 -1.47 -10.72 4.45
N GLY A 65 -1.24 -11.83 3.77
CA GLY A 65 -1.82 -13.11 4.13
C GLY A 65 -0.93 -14.22 3.60
N GLU A 66 -0.44 -15.07 4.50
CA GLU A 66 0.38 -16.25 4.16
C GLU A 66 -0.48 -17.49 3.81
N SER A 67 -1.78 -17.30 3.58
CA SER A 67 -2.74 -18.38 3.35
C SER A 67 -3.45 -18.20 2.01
N ASP A 68 -3.32 -19.20 1.12
CA ASP A 68 -4.02 -19.37 -0.17
C ASP A 68 -5.56 -19.34 -0.08
N ASP A 69 -6.15 -19.13 1.09
CA ASP A 69 -7.59 -18.99 1.29
C ASP A 69 -8.04 -17.55 0.92
N GLU A 70 -8.41 -17.37 -0.35
CA GLU A 70 -8.79 -16.11 -1.02
C GLU A 70 -9.98 -15.32 -0.41
N GLU A 71 -10.54 -15.74 0.73
CA GLU A 71 -11.83 -15.21 1.20
C GLU A 71 -11.72 -13.95 2.08
N THR A 72 -10.61 -13.69 2.79
CA THR A 72 -10.49 -12.52 3.70
C THR A 72 -9.07 -11.97 3.85
N GLY A 73 -8.32 -11.87 2.74
CA GLY A 73 -6.97 -11.28 2.80
C GLY A 73 -7.00 -9.85 3.36
N GLU A 74 -6.26 -9.61 4.45
CA GLU A 74 -6.06 -8.26 4.97
C GLU A 74 -5.14 -7.49 4.02
N TYR A 75 -5.50 -6.23 3.73
CA TYR A 75 -4.70 -5.35 2.89
C TYR A 75 -4.21 -4.18 3.73
N PHE A 76 -2.90 -3.99 3.79
CA PHE A 76 -2.34 -2.73 4.28
C PHE A 76 -2.38 -1.68 3.19
N LEU A 77 -2.93 -0.53 3.54
CA LEU A 77 -3.10 0.62 2.67
C LEU A 77 -2.25 1.75 3.19
N GLY A 78 -1.48 2.38 2.32
CA GLY A 78 -0.71 3.54 2.75
C GLY A 78 0.04 4.26 1.66
N LEU A 79 0.48 5.46 2.00
CA LEU A 79 1.48 6.17 1.22
C LEU A 79 2.86 5.69 1.69
N ILE A 80 3.63 5.16 0.76
CA ILE A 80 5.03 4.81 1.00
C ILE A 80 5.85 5.94 0.41
N LEU A 81 6.84 6.39 1.18
CA LEU A 81 7.78 7.38 0.73
C LEU A 81 9.07 6.72 0.27
N PRO A 82 9.62 7.13 -0.89
CA PRO A 82 10.99 6.80 -1.19
C PRO A 82 11.86 7.40 -0.08
N VAL A 83 12.77 6.61 0.47
CA VAL A 83 13.77 7.13 1.40
C VAL A 83 14.70 7.99 0.55
N ASP A 84 14.49 9.30 0.54
CA ASP A 84 15.46 10.26 -0.01
C ASP A 84 16.78 10.08 0.75
N ASP A 85 17.84 9.71 0.02
CA ASP A 85 19.24 9.65 0.49
C ASP A 85 19.84 11.06 0.63
#